data_AF-A0A0G4LN65-F1
#
_entry.id   AF-A0A0G4LN65-F1
#
_cell.length_a   1.000
_cell.length_b   1.000
_cell.length_c   1.000
_cell.angle_alpha   90.00
_cell.angle_beta   90.00
_cell.angle_gamma   90.00
#
_symmetry.space_group_name_H-M   'P 1'
#
loop_
_entity.id
_entity.type
_entity.pdbx_description
1 polymer ?
#
loop_
_entity_poly.entity_id
_entity_poly.type
_entity_poly.pdbx_seq_one_letter_code
_entity_poly.pdbx_strand_id
1 'polypeptide(L)'
;MSDGRYVEGSYYFFAPNKGAAIFFTIAFATSCMLHLWQCYHYKFFKVTGLFVFCNLLFVAGFALRIYGAWHYDNLAPCIASICLVYASPPLLELANYHILGRILYYVPYHSPLHPGRVLSTFAFLSGLIEMLNGWGASYTANVDLPGASQATGHALMKTSLVLQLVVAGLFLALAVVFHRRCVTAGLGGARQIKSPLRTLYVSVGLITARTVFRLVEHFGFEGIQWEGLDPADVPAVIRHEWFFYVFEASLMLGNTFMWNWRHPRRYLPAKCDVYLARDGVAEVEGPGWKDDRAWLLTVIDPFDVGGCLRGRQAQDKFWERDGIEGVRQAKGSV
;
A
#
# COMPACT_ATOMS: atom_id res chain seq x y z
N MET A 1 -3.87 11.03 27.62
CA MET A 1 -2.62 10.81 26.87
C MET A 1 -1.71 10.04 27.82
N SER A 2 -0.99 9.01 27.37
CA SER A 2 -0.03 8.35 28.26
C SER A 2 1.09 9.36 28.52
N ASP A 3 1.27 9.79 29.76
CA ASP A 3 2.08 10.94 30.18
C ASP A 3 3.60 10.75 29.97
N GLY A 4 4.01 9.84 29.08
CA GLY A 4 5.40 9.49 28.80
C GLY A 4 6.16 8.91 29.99
N ARG A 5 5.46 8.59 31.08
CA ARG A 5 6.04 8.02 32.29
C ARG A 5 6.25 6.52 32.09
N TYR A 6 7.47 6.07 32.38
CA TYR A 6 7.81 4.66 32.39
C TYR A 6 6.96 3.91 33.42
N VAL A 7 6.45 2.74 33.03
CA VAL A 7 5.69 1.85 33.91
C VAL A 7 6.41 0.52 33.96
N GLU A 8 6.86 0.16 35.16
CA GLU A 8 7.57 -1.10 35.43
C GLU A 8 6.67 -2.30 35.07
N GLY A 9 7.21 -3.25 34.31
CA GLY A 9 6.48 -4.43 33.82
C GLY A 9 5.61 -4.21 32.57
N SER A 10 5.59 -3.01 31.96
CA SER A 10 4.91 -2.78 30.68
C SER A 10 5.81 -3.08 29.48
N TYR A 11 5.39 -4.02 28.63
CA TYR A 11 6.04 -4.25 27.33
C TYR A 11 5.85 -3.12 26.32
N TYR A 12 4.96 -2.16 26.61
CA TYR A 12 4.75 -0.97 25.80
C TYR A 12 5.65 0.20 26.23
N PHE A 13 6.53 0.02 27.23
CA PHE A 13 7.34 1.08 27.88
C PHE A 13 6.52 2.10 28.71
N PHE A 14 5.24 2.30 28.36
CA PHE A 14 4.25 3.14 29.03
C PHE A 14 2.93 2.38 29.26
N ALA A 15 2.01 2.94 30.05
CA ALA A 15 0.63 2.43 30.12
C ALA A 15 -0.15 2.84 28.85
N PRO A 16 -0.63 1.89 28.01
CA PRO A 16 -1.30 2.23 26.76
C PRO A 16 -2.61 2.99 26.97
N ASN A 17 -2.89 3.95 26.08
CA ASN A 17 -4.12 4.73 26.11
C ASN A 17 -5.33 3.92 25.63
N LYS A 18 -6.12 3.45 26.60
CA LYS A 18 -7.35 2.68 26.40
C LYS A 18 -8.36 3.39 25.49
N GLY A 19 -8.60 4.68 25.72
CA GLY A 19 -9.60 5.46 24.98
C GLY A 19 -9.26 5.60 23.50
N ALA A 20 -7.98 5.86 23.19
CA ALA A 20 -7.51 5.96 21.80
C ALA A 20 -7.64 4.62 21.08
N ALA A 21 -7.22 3.51 21.70
CA ALA A 21 -7.34 2.17 21.12
C ALA A 21 -8.80 1.77 20.84
N ILE A 22 -9.74 2.12 21.74
CA ILE A 22 -11.19 1.92 21.53
C ILE A 22 -11.69 2.73 20.34
N PHE A 23 -11.34 4.02 20.26
CA PHE A 23 -11.73 4.87 19.15
C PHE A 23 -11.27 4.30 17.81
N PHE A 24 -9.99 3.95 17.66
CA PHE A 24 -9.46 3.41 16.40
C PHE A 24 -10.09 2.05 16.05
N THR A 25 -10.32 1.17 17.04
CA THR A 25 -11.03 -0.09 16.81
C THR A 25 -12.41 0.16 16.18
N ILE A 26 -13.21 1.06 16.78
CA ILE A 26 -14.56 1.38 16.28
C ILE A 26 -14.49 2.04 14.91
N ALA A 27 -13.54 2.95 14.69
CA ALA A 27 -13.40 3.67 13.44
C ALA A 27 -13.00 2.73 12.28
N PHE A 28 -12.03 1.84 12.49
CA PHE A 28 -11.66 0.82 11.50
C PHE A 28 -12.77 -0.22 11.30
N ALA A 29 -13.51 -0.60 12.34
CA ALA A 29 -14.66 -1.50 12.21
C ALA A 29 -15.77 -0.87 11.36
N THR A 30 -16.07 0.41 11.61
CA THR A 30 -17.04 1.18 10.82
C THR A 30 -16.59 1.24 9.35
N SER A 31 -15.33 1.58 9.11
CA SER A 31 -14.74 1.57 7.77
C SER A 31 -14.83 0.20 7.10
N CYS A 32 -14.54 -0.88 7.84
CA CYS A 32 -14.63 -2.26 7.37
C CYS A 32 -16.05 -2.62 6.92
N MET A 33 -17.06 -2.34 7.76
CA MET A 33 -18.46 -2.64 7.46
C MET A 33 -18.96 -1.83 6.26
N LEU A 34 -18.60 -0.55 6.19
CA LEU A 34 -18.93 0.31 5.04
C LEU A 34 -18.30 -0.21 3.75
N HIS A 35 -17.01 -0.56 3.77
CA HIS A 35 -16.34 -1.07 2.57
C HIS A 35 -16.88 -2.45 2.17
N LEU A 36 -17.20 -3.32 3.12
CA LEU A 36 -17.82 -4.61 2.86
C LEU A 36 -19.19 -4.46 2.19
N TRP A 37 -20.03 -3.56 2.71
CA TRP A 37 -21.30 -3.21 2.10
C TRP A 37 -21.10 -2.65 0.68
N GLN A 38 -20.14 -1.76 0.48
CA GLN A 38 -19.79 -1.22 -0.85
C GLN A 38 -19.34 -2.32 -1.81
N CYS A 39 -18.49 -3.25 -1.38
CA CYS A 39 -18.05 -4.38 -2.20
C CYS A 39 -19.22 -5.25 -2.66
N TYR A 40 -20.18 -5.51 -1.77
CA TYR A 40 -21.40 -6.27 -2.09
C TYR A 40 -22.32 -5.48 -3.03
N HIS A 41 -22.64 -4.24 -2.69
CA HIS A 41 -23.53 -3.37 -3.48
C HIS A 41 -22.98 -3.11 -4.90
N TYR A 42 -21.69 -2.83 -5.02
CA TYR A 42 -21.03 -2.55 -6.30
C TYR A 42 -20.56 -3.80 -7.06
N LYS A 43 -20.73 -5.00 -6.49
CA LYS A 43 -20.23 -6.28 -7.01
C LYS A 43 -18.75 -6.23 -7.41
N PHE A 44 -17.95 -5.52 -6.61
CA PHE A 44 -16.54 -5.20 -6.91
C PHE A 44 -15.54 -5.86 -5.94
N PHE A 45 -15.99 -6.86 -5.18
CA PHE A 45 -15.22 -7.55 -4.13
C PHE A 45 -13.89 -8.12 -4.62
N LYS A 46 -13.82 -8.63 -5.87
CA LYS A 46 -12.56 -9.17 -6.42
C LYS A 46 -11.44 -8.14 -6.50
N VAL A 47 -11.78 -6.85 -6.59
CA VAL A 47 -10.80 -5.77 -6.73
C VAL A 47 -10.52 -5.10 -5.40
N THR A 48 -11.55 -4.79 -4.63
CA THR A 48 -11.45 -4.01 -3.39
C THR A 48 -11.55 -4.85 -2.12
N GLY A 49 -11.69 -6.17 -2.21
CA GLY A 49 -11.76 -7.07 -1.06
C GLY A 49 -10.54 -7.01 -0.15
N LEU A 50 -9.36 -6.69 -0.69
CA LEU A 50 -8.14 -6.51 0.10
C LEU A 50 -8.25 -5.34 1.09
N PHE A 51 -8.98 -4.27 0.77
CA PHE A 51 -9.25 -3.18 1.72
C PHE A 51 -10.07 -3.66 2.92
N VAL A 52 -11.06 -4.54 2.70
CA VAL A 52 -11.84 -5.14 3.79
C VAL A 52 -10.91 -5.97 4.68
N PHE A 53 -10.07 -6.81 4.08
CA PHE A 53 -9.09 -7.61 4.82
C PHE A 53 -8.14 -6.75 5.65
N CYS A 54 -7.60 -5.66 5.09
CA CYS A 54 -6.74 -4.73 5.83
C CYS A 54 -7.47 -4.06 7.00
N ASN A 55 -8.72 -3.63 6.81
CA ASN A 55 -9.50 -3.06 7.91
C ASN A 55 -9.77 -4.10 9.01
N LEU A 56 -10.01 -5.38 8.67
CA LEU A 56 -10.15 -6.45 9.66
C LEU A 56 -8.87 -6.65 10.48
N LEU A 57 -7.70 -6.62 9.83
CA LEU A 57 -6.41 -6.69 10.52
C LEU A 57 -6.21 -5.50 11.48
N PHE A 58 -6.57 -4.29 11.07
CA PHE A 58 -6.54 -3.14 11.98
C PHE A 58 -7.50 -3.32 13.17
N VAL A 59 -8.74 -3.75 12.92
CA VAL A 59 -9.70 -4.01 14.01
C VAL A 59 -9.15 -5.04 15.00
N ALA A 60 -8.62 -6.16 14.51
CA ALA A 60 -8.03 -7.19 15.36
C ALA A 60 -6.79 -6.66 16.11
N GLY A 61 -5.91 -5.93 15.42
CA GLY A 61 -4.71 -5.33 16.01
C GLY A 61 -5.02 -4.34 17.12
N PHE A 62 -5.98 -3.44 16.92
CA PHE A 62 -6.41 -2.49 17.96
C PHE A 62 -7.26 -3.15 19.06
N ALA A 63 -8.03 -4.19 18.77
CA ALA A 63 -8.72 -5.00 19.78
C ALA A 63 -7.73 -5.68 20.74
N LEU A 64 -6.66 -6.28 20.20
CA LEU A 64 -5.58 -6.83 21.00
C LEU A 64 -4.81 -5.74 21.75
N ARG A 65 -4.68 -4.54 21.17
CA ARG A 65 -4.10 -3.38 21.85
C ARG A 65 -4.94 -2.95 23.06
N ILE A 66 -6.27 -2.98 22.96
CA ILE A 66 -7.17 -2.74 24.09
C ILE A 66 -6.93 -3.78 25.17
N TYR A 67 -6.89 -5.07 24.81
CA TYR A 67 -6.63 -6.14 25.77
C TYR A 67 -5.28 -5.96 26.48
N GLY A 68 -4.22 -5.66 25.72
CA GLY A 68 -2.88 -5.36 26.24
C GLY A 68 -2.82 -4.07 27.07
N ALA A 69 -3.75 -3.13 26.91
CA ALA A 69 -3.86 -1.95 27.76
C ALA A 69 -4.41 -2.28 29.17
N TRP A 70 -5.07 -3.43 29.33
CA TRP A 70 -5.52 -3.95 30.63
C TRP A 70 -4.56 -5.01 31.21
N HIS A 71 -3.82 -5.73 30.35
CA HIS A 71 -2.85 -6.77 30.71
C HIS A 71 -1.51 -6.47 30.03
N TYR A 72 -0.84 -5.39 30.46
CA TYR A 72 0.40 -4.89 29.85
C TYR A 72 1.63 -5.74 30.19
N ASP A 73 1.48 -6.69 31.10
CA ASP A 73 2.38 -7.77 31.49
C ASP A 73 2.36 -8.96 30.52
N ASN A 74 1.42 -8.99 29.57
CA ASN A 74 1.32 -10.08 28.60
C ASN A 74 1.98 -9.71 27.26
N LEU A 75 3.09 -10.39 26.97
CA LEU A 75 3.87 -10.17 25.74
C LEU A 75 3.11 -10.57 24.47
N ALA A 76 2.33 -11.65 24.50
CA ALA A 76 1.71 -12.20 23.29
C ALA A 76 0.69 -11.26 22.62
N PRO A 77 -0.27 -10.64 23.35
CA PRO A 77 -1.16 -9.62 22.79
C PRO A 77 -0.42 -8.38 22.29
N CYS A 78 0.69 -8.00 22.94
CA CYS A 78 1.52 -6.88 22.52
C CYS A 78 2.14 -7.13 21.14
N ILE A 79 2.82 -8.26 20.97
CA ILE A 79 3.42 -8.67 19.70
C ILE A 79 2.35 -8.81 18.62
N ALA A 80 1.26 -9.53 18.93
CA ALA A 80 0.19 -9.75 17.95
C ALA A 80 -0.47 -8.43 17.50
N SER A 81 -0.68 -7.48 18.41
CA SER A 81 -1.18 -6.15 18.07
C SER A 81 -0.25 -5.42 17.10
N ILE A 82 1.04 -5.37 17.41
CA ILE A 82 2.06 -4.72 16.59
C ILE A 82 2.12 -5.37 15.19
N CYS A 83 2.21 -6.70 15.13
CA CYS A 83 2.27 -7.44 13.88
C CYS A 83 1.05 -7.17 12.98
N LEU A 84 -0.17 -7.24 13.53
CA LEU A 84 -1.39 -7.03 12.75
C LEU A 84 -1.53 -5.59 12.24
N VAL A 85 -1.22 -4.61 13.08
CA VAL A 85 -1.25 -3.20 12.66
C VAL A 85 -0.18 -2.93 11.59
N TYR A 86 1.02 -3.51 11.71
CA TYR A 86 2.14 -3.18 10.82
C TYR A 86 2.11 -3.97 9.51
N ALA A 87 1.46 -5.14 9.49
CA ALA A 87 1.23 -5.92 8.28
C ALA A 87 0.16 -5.32 7.37
N SER A 88 -0.71 -4.45 7.89
CA SER A 88 -1.84 -3.89 7.14
C SER A 88 -1.44 -2.86 6.06
N PRO A 89 -0.53 -1.89 6.30
CA PRO A 89 -0.13 -0.90 5.29
C PRO A 89 0.49 -1.48 4.01
N PRO A 90 1.41 -2.47 4.05
CA PRO A 90 1.91 -3.13 2.84
C PRO A 90 0.81 -3.80 2.02
N LEU A 91 -0.20 -4.39 2.67
CA LEU A 91 -1.34 -4.98 1.99
C LEU A 91 -2.28 -3.92 1.38
N LEU A 92 -2.43 -2.75 2.03
CA LEU A 92 -3.13 -1.60 1.44
C LEU A 92 -2.38 -1.09 0.19
N GLU A 93 -1.06 -1.12 0.20
CA GLU A 93 -0.26 -0.75 -0.97
C GLU A 93 -0.41 -1.78 -2.10
N LEU A 94 -0.47 -3.08 -1.78
CA LEU A 94 -0.84 -4.10 -2.76
C LEU A 94 -2.23 -3.84 -3.38
N ALA A 95 -3.19 -3.33 -2.61
CA ALA A 95 -4.50 -2.93 -3.14
C ALA A 95 -4.38 -1.73 -4.10
N ASN A 96 -3.49 -0.77 -3.82
CA ASN A 96 -3.17 0.33 -4.74
C ASN A 96 -2.59 -0.18 -6.07
N TYR A 97 -1.68 -1.16 -6.03
CA TYR A 97 -1.13 -1.77 -7.24
C TYR A 97 -2.22 -2.40 -8.10
N HIS A 98 -3.18 -3.06 -7.45
CA HIS A 98 -4.32 -3.66 -8.15
C HIS A 98 -5.21 -2.60 -8.81
N ILE A 99 -5.48 -1.49 -8.12
CA ILE A 99 -6.24 -0.37 -8.68
C ILE A 99 -5.50 0.28 -9.86
N LEU A 100 -4.19 0.50 -9.77
CA LEU A 100 -3.42 1.02 -10.91
C LEU A 100 -3.50 0.06 -12.09
N GLY A 101 -3.33 -1.25 -11.87
CA GLY A 101 -3.53 -2.26 -12.91
C GLY A 101 -4.89 -2.10 -13.60
N ARG A 102 -5.99 -1.90 -12.84
CA ARG A 102 -7.31 -1.64 -13.41
C ARG A 102 -7.41 -0.35 -14.22
N ILE A 103 -6.73 0.72 -13.80
CA ILE A 103 -6.65 1.97 -14.57
C ILE A 103 -5.89 1.75 -15.88
N LEU A 104 -4.81 0.97 -15.85
CA LEU A 104 -4.03 0.64 -17.04
C LEU A 104 -4.82 -0.25 -18.02
N TYR A 105 -5.64 -1.18 -17.52
CA TYR A 105 -6.58 -1.95 -18.35
C TYR A 105 -7.61 -1.05 -19.05
N TYR A 106 -8.03 0.04 -18.39
CA TYR A 106 -9.00 0.97 -18.94
C TYR A 106 -8.45 1.85 -20.06
N VAL A 107 -7.14 2.14 -20.07
CA VAL A 107 -6.49 2.97 -21.11
C VAL A 107 -5.23 2.25 -21.64
N PRO A 108 -5.40 1.14 -22.38
CA PRO A 108 -4.29 0.26 -22.71
C PRO A 108 -3.28 0.90 -23.68
N TYR A 109 -3.73 1.76 -24.60
CA TYR A 109 -2.88 2.41 -25.61
C TYR A 109 -1.88 3.45 -25.05
N HIS A 110 -2.05 3.91 -23.81
CA HIS A 110 -1.08 4.76 -23.12
C HIS A 110 -0.37 4.08 -21.95
N SER A 111 -0.68 2.80 -21.70
CA SER A 111 -0.08 2.05 -20.62
C SER A 111 1.43 1.81 -20.89
N PRO A 112 2.33 2.25 -19.99
CA PRO A 112 3.76 2.00 -20.13
C PRO A 112 4.15 0.53 -19.88
N LEU A 113 3.36 -0.19 -19.09
CA LEU A 113 3.56 -1.58 -18.73
C LEU A 113 2.26 -2.34 -18.88
N HIS A 114 2.33 -3.63 -19.17
CA HIS A 114 1.14 -4.46 -19.16
C HIS A 114 0.52 -4.49 -17.74
N PRO A 115 -0.78 -4.22 -17.59
CA PRO A 115 -1.46 -4.12 -16.29
C PRO A 115 -1.23 -5.31 -15.36
N GLY A 116 -1.32 -6.54 -15.90
CA GLY A 116 -1.08 -7.76 -15.13
C GLY A 116 0.36 -7.90 -14.62
N ARG A 117 1.34 -7.32 -15.34
CA ARG A 117 2.75 -7.34 -14.95
C ARG A 117 3.04 -6.34 -13.84
N VAL A 118 2.37 -5.18 -13.88
CA VAL A 118 2.47 -4.21 -12.78
C VAL A 118 2.05 -4.85 -11.47
N LEU A 119 0.89 -5.52 -11.45
CA LEU A 119 0.46 -6.22 -10.24
C LEU A 119 1.45 -7.31 -9.82
N SER A 120 1.88 -8.20 -10.71
CA SER A 120 2.76 -9.32 -10.34
C SER A 120 4.14 -8.87 -9.87
N THR A 121 4.77 -7.91 -10.56
CA THR A 121 6.09 -7.40 -10.20
C THR A 121 6.07 -6.65 -8.86
N PHE A 122 5.15 -5.69 -8.69
CA PHE A 122 5.10 -4.90 -7.46
C PHE A 122 4.63 -5.73 -6.26
N ALA A 123 3.72 -6.69 -6.46
CA ALA A 123 3.33 -7.65 -5.42
C ALA A 123 4.50 -8.56 -5.00
N PHE A 124 5.27 -9.06 -5.96
CA PHE A 124 6.44 -9.89 -5.67
C PHE A 124 7.52 -9.10 -4.91
N LEU A 125 7.88 -7.91 -5.39
CA LEU A 125 8.85 -7.05 -4.72
C LEU A 125 8.41 -6.71 -3.30
N SER A 126 7.14 -6.32 -3.12
CA SER A 126 6.62 -6.01 -1.80
C SER A 126 6.57 -7.24 -0.90
N GLY A 127 6.23 -8.41 -1.42
CA GLY A 127 6.27 -9.67 -0.68
C GLY A 127 7.66 -10.03 -0.18
N LEU A 128 8.70 -9.88 -1.02
CA LEU A 128 10.09 -10.08 -0.60
C LEU A 128 10.51 -9.09 0.50
N ILE A 129 10.12 -7.82 0.36
CA ILE A 129 10.42 -6.78 1.34
C ILE A 129 9.74 -7.08 2.68
N GLU A 130 8.48 -7.54 2.67
CA GLU A 130 7.78 -7.93 3.89
C GLU A 130 8.35 -9.21 4.53
N MET A 131 8.88 -10.14 3.74
CA MET A 131 9.61 -11.30 4.30
C MET A 131 10.88 -10.85 5.04
N LEU A 132 11.66 -9.92 4.45
CA LEU A 132 12.83 -9.35 5.13
C LEU A 132 12.44 -8.62 6.41
N ASN A 133 11.34 -7.86 6.37
CA ASN A 133 10.81 -7.13 7.51
C ASN A 133 10.37 -8.09 8.64
N GLY A 134 9.62 -9.14 8.31
CA GLY A 134 9.17 -10.14 9.28
C GLY A 134 10.33 -10.93 9.90
N TRP A 135 11.35 -11.27 9.11
CA TRP A 135 12.56 -11.91 9.63
C TRP A 135 13.34 -10.96 10.55
N GLY A 136 13.54 -9.70 10.14
CA GLY A 136 14.18 -8.68 10.96
C GLY A 136 13.47 -8.46 12.29
N ALA A 137 12.13 -8.41 12.28
CA ALA A 137 11.31 -8.28 13.48
C ALA A 137 11.47 -9.48 14.42
N SER A 138 11.47 -10.69 13.89
CA SER A 138 11.66 -11.93 14.66
C SER A 138 13.02 -11.97 15.36
N TYR A 139 14.09 -11.57 14.66
CA TYR A 139 15.45 -11.55 15.23
C TYR A 139 15.60 -10.45 16.29
N THR A 140 14.97 -9.30 16.08
CA THR A 140 14.99 -8.19 17.02
C THR A 140 14.21 -8.51 18.30
N ALA A 141 13.09 -9.23 18.18
CA ALA A 141 12.24 -9.58 19.32
C ALA A 141 12.79 -10.74 20.18
N ASN A 142 13.72 -11.54 19.64
CA ASN A 142 14.25 -12.70 20.34
C ASN A 142 15.50 -12.34 21.15
N VAL A 143 15.28 -12.07 22.44
CA VAL A 143 16.32 -11.70 23.40
C VAL A 143 17.36 -12.80 23.65
N ASP A 144 17.03 -14.06 23.36
CA ASP A 144 17.94 -15.19 23.56
C ASP A 144 18.99 -15.30 22.44
N LEU A 145 18.81 -14.58 21.33
CA LEU A 145 19.75 -14.59 20.23
C LEU A 145 21.03 -13.78 20.56
N PRO A 146 22.20 -14.19 20.03
CA PRO A 146 23.42 -13.40 20.16
C PRO A 146 23.24 -11.97 19.65
N GLY A 147 23.94 -11.01 20.27
CA GLY A 147 23.85 -9.59 19.88
C GLY A 147 24.13 -9.32 18.39
N ALA A 148 24.99 -10.12 17.75
CA ALA A 148 25.23 -10.05 16.30
C ALA A 148 23.98 -10.39 15.46
N SER A 149 23.18 -11.36 15.90
CA SER A 149 21.92 -11.74 15.24
C SER A 149 20.85 -10.68 15.45
N GLN A 150 20.77 -10.09 16.64
CA GLN A 150 19.85 -8.97 16.91
C GLN A 150 20.22 -7.74 16.05
N ALA A 151 21.51 -7.41 15.95
CA ALA A 151 22.01 -6.34 15.07
C ALA A 151 21.66 -6.60 13.59
N THR A 152 21.75 -7.85 13.14
CA THR A 152 21.29 -8.26 11.81
C THR A 152 19.78 -8.04 11.66
N GLY A 153 18.99 -8.33 12.70
CA GLY A 153 17.55 -8.08 12.73
C GLY A 153 17.19 -6.61 12.51
N HIS A 154 17.85 -5.71 13.25
CA HIS A 154 17.71 -4.27 13.07
C HIS A 154 18.10 -3.81 11.66
N ALA A 155 19.22 -4.30 11.13
CA ALA A 155 19.67 -3.99 9.79
C ALA A 155 18.66 -4.45 8.72
N LEU A 156 18.05 -5.62 8.89
CA LEU A 156 17.01 -6.15 7.99
C LEU A 156 15.74 -5.29 8.00
N MET A 157 15.24 -4.90 9.19
CA MET A 157 14.07 -4.02 9.30
C MET A 157 14.33 -2.64 8.69
N LYS A 158 15.52 -2.07 8.94
CA LYS A 158 15.92 -0.79 8.34
C LYS A 158 15.98 -0.88 6.81
N THR A 159 16.61 -1.94 6.30
CA THR A 159 16.75 -2.17 4.86
C THR A 159 15.39 -2.38 4.20
N SER A 160 14.48 -3.13 4.84
CA SER A 160 13.13 -3.36 4.30
C SER A 160 12.35 -2.05 4.19
N LEU A 161 12.38 -1.18 5.21
CA LEU A 161 11.71 0.13 5.18
C LEU A 161 12.25 1.05 4.08
N VAL A 162 13.57 1.07 3.86
CA VAL A 162 14.17 1.82 2.74
C VAL A 162 13.71 1.27 1.39
N LEU A 163 13.72 -0.05 1.24
CA LEU A 163 13.25 -0.70 0.01
C LEU A 163 11.76 -0.45 -0.25
N GLN A 164 10.90 -0.41 0.79
CA GLN A 164 9.50 -0.03 0.67
C GLN A 164 9.36 1.37 0.05
N LEU A 165 10.15 2.35 0.50
CA LEU A 165 10.12 3.71 -0.05
C LEU A 165 10.59 3.75 -1.51
N VAL A 166 11.62 2.98 -1.86
CA VAL A 166 12.10 2.87 -3.25
C VAL A 166 11.00 2.29 -4.14
N VAL A 167 10.36 1.19 -3.74
CA VAL A 167 9.29 0.54 -4.51
C VAL A 167 8.08 1.46 -4.64
N ALA A 168 7.67 2.16 -3.57
CA ALA A 168 6.60 3.16 -3.63
C ALA A 168 6.95 4.31 -4.60
N GLY A 169 8.21 4.76 -4.60
CA GLY A 169 8.71 5.77 -5.55
C GLY A 169 8.64 5.30 -7.01
N LEU A 170 9.06 4.07 -7.28
CA LEU A 170 8.96 3.45 -8.62
C LEU A 170 7.49 3.31 -9.07
N PHE A 171 6.61 2.92 -8.16
CA PHE A 171 5.18 2.82 -8.41
C PHE A 171 4.56 4.19 -8.75
N LEU A 172 4.90 5.23 -7.97
CA LEU A 172 4.48 6.60 -8.24
C LEU A 172 5.02 7.10 -9.59
N ALA A 173 6.28 6.83 -9.90
CA ALA A 173 6.88 7.22 -11.19
C ALA A 173 6.12 6.58 -12.36
N LEU A 174 5.77 5.29 -12.26
CA LEU A 174 4.96 4.59 -13.25
C LEU A 174 3.59 5.26 -13.44
N ALA A 175 2.89 5.55 -12.34
CA ALA A 175 1.60 6.20 -12.37
C ALA A 175 1.68 7.62 -12.96
N VAL A 176 2.73 8.39 -12.65
CA VAL A 176 2.98 9.72 -13.21
C VAL A 176 3.27 9.66 -14.72
N VAL A 177 4.10 8.71 -15.17
CA VAL A 177 4.38 8.53 -16.60
C VAL A 177 3.09 8.22 -17.36
N PHE A 178 2.27 7.29 -16.85
CA PHE A 178 0.96 6.97 -17.42
C PHE A 178 0.05 8.20 -17.47
N HIS A 179 -0.04 8.94 -16.36
CA HIS A 179 -0.87 10.14 -16.27
C HIS A 179 -0.44 11.22 -17.28
N ARG A 180 0.87 11.48 -17.42
CA ARG A 180 1.41 12.44 -18.39
C ARG A 180 1.08 12.02 -19.83
N ARG A 181 1.21 10.73 -20.17
CA ARG A 181 0.82 10.21 -21.49
C ARG A 181 -0.67 10.43 -21.79
N CYS A 182 -1.54 10.22 -20.80
CA CYS A 182 -2.98 10.48 -20.95
C CYS A 182 -3.28 11.97 -21.13
N VAL A 183 -2.62 12.86 -20.39
CA VAL A 183 -2.81 14.31 -20.53
C VAL A 183 -2.37 14.80 -21.91
N THR A 184 -1.20 14.36 -22.40
CA THR A 184 -0.69 14.72 -23.73
C THR A 184 -1.60 14.22 -24.85
N ALA A 185 -2.35 13.13 -24.61
CA ALA A 185 -3.33 12.59 -25.56
C ALA A 185 -4.72 13.26 -25.48
N GLY A 186 -4.89 14.32 -24.69
CA GLY A 186 -6.18 15.01 -24.54
C GLY A 186 -7.13 14.36 -23.53
N LEU A 187 -6.73 13.26 -22.88
CA LEU A 187 -7.55 12.53 -21.90
C LEU A 187 -7.44 13.08 -20.46
N GLY A 188 -6.65 14.13 -20.25
CA GLY A 188 -6.43 14.73 -18.92
C GLY A 188 -7.70 15.30 -18.25
N GLY A 189 -8.73 15.61 -19.04
CA GLY A 189 -10.03 16.05 -18.55
C GLY A 189 -10.98 14.92 -18.13
N ALA A 190 -10.73 13.68 -18.55
CA ALA A 190 -11.64 12.56 -18.31
C ALA A 190 -11.71 12.24 -16.80
N ARG A 191 -12.92 12.38 -16.23
CA ARG A 191 -13.16 12.16 -14.80
C ARG A 191 -12.80 10.73 -14.37
N GLN A 192 -12.98 9.78 -15.27
CA GLN A 192 -12.72 8.34 -15.13
C GLN A 192 -11.23 8.04 -14.96
N ILE A 193 -10.33 8.91 -15.46
CA ILE A 193 -8.87 8.76 -15.32
C ILE A 193 -8.36 9.63 -14.17
N LYS A 194 -8.73 10.92 -14.19
CA LYS A 194 -8.24 11.92 -13.23
C LYS A 194 -8.62 11.60 -11.78
N SER A 195 -9.86 11.17 -11.55
CA SER A 195 -10.35 10.93 -10.19
C SER A 195 -9.69 9.74 -9.50
N PRO A 196 -9.64 8.52 -10.09
CA PRO A 196 -8.98 7.39 -9.45
C PRO A 196 -7.47 7.58 -9.32
N LEU A 197 -6.78 8.20 -10.30
CA LEU A 197 -5.34 8.52 -10.17
C LEU A 197 -5.07 9.48 -9.02
N ARG A 198 -5.90 10.52 -8.83
CA ARG A 198 -5.76 11.43 -7.70
C ARG A 198 -5.96 10.72 -6.36
N THR A 199 -6.94 9.83 -6.26
CA THR A 199 -7.15 9.04 -5.04
C THR A 199 -5.96 8.10 -4.78
N LEU A 200 -5.41 7.49 -5.85
CA LEU A 200 -4.22 6.67 -5.78
C LEU A 200 -3.01 7.46 -5.27
N TYR A 201 -2.74 8.67 -5.78
CA TYR A 201 -1.63 9.49 -5.32
C TYR A 201 -1.74 9.86 -3.84
N VAL A 202 -2.95 10.21 -3.37
CA VAL A 202 -3.17 10.49 -1.95
C VAL A 202 -2.98 9.23 -1.11
N SER A 203 -3.47 8.08 -1.57
CA SER A 203 -3.33 6.79 -0.88
C SER A 203 -1.86 6.41 -0.69
N VAL A 204 -1.09 6.42 -1.78
CA VAL A 204 0.34 6.11 -1.76
C VAL A 204 1.10 7.15 -0.95
N GLY A 205 0.73 8.43 -1.03
CA GLY A 205 1.31 9.49 -0.21
C GLY A 205 1.13 9.26 1.30
N LEU A 206 -0.06 8.85 1.74
CA LEU A 206 -0.35 8.54 3.14
C LEU A 206 0.45 7.31 3.62
N ILE A 207 0.53 6.26 2.80
CA ILE A 207 1.32 5.05 3.12
C ILE A 207 2.82 5.38 3.15
N THR A 208 3.30 6.16 2.20
CA THR A 208 4.71 6.60 2.15
C THR A 208 5.06 7.46 3.36
N ALA A 209 4.20 8.41 3.74
CA ALA A 209 4.42 9.25 4.92
C ALA A 209 4.53 8.40 6.21
N ARG A 210 3.67 7.39 6.36
CA ARG A 210 3.76 6.39 7.43
C ARG A 210 5.10 5.65 7.39
N THR A 211 5.54 5.21 6.22
CA THR A 211 6.80 4.46 6.07
C THR A 211 8.02 5.34 6.34
N VAL A 212 7.99 6.62 5.98
CA VAL A 212 9.04 7.59 6.34
C VAL A 212 9.08 7.78 7.86
N PHE A 213 7.93 7.98 8.50
CA PHE A 213 7.87 8.08 9.97
C PHE A 213 8.44 6.82 10.63
N ARG A 214 8.07 5.64 10.15
CA ARG A 214 8.60 4.35 10.62
C ARG A 214 10.09 4.22 10.44
N LEU A 215 10.61 4.68 9.31
CA LEU A 215 12.03 4.67 9.05
C LEU A 215 12.75 5.57 10.06
N VAL A 216 12.29 6.81 10.24
CA VAL A 216 12.86 7.76 11.21
C VAL A 216 12.78 7.22 12.63
N GLU A 217 11.64 6.63 13.01
CA GLU A 217 11.47 5.95 14.29
C GLU A 217 12.50 4.83 14.45
N HIS A 218 12.71 3.98 13.44
CA HIS A 218 13.68 2.88 13.48
C HIS A 218 15.14 3.37 13.56
N PHE A 219 15.50 4.41 12.80
CA PHE A 219 16.81 5.05 12.89
C PHE A 219 17.02 5.73 14.25
N GLY A 220 15.96 6.23 14.88
CA GLY A 220 16.01 6.77 16.23
C GLY A 220 16.41 5.74 17.30
N PHE A 221 16.31 4.43 17.01
CA PHE A 221 16.83 3.38 17.90
C PHE A 221 18.35 3.18 17.79
N GLU A 222 19.01 3.66 16.73
CA GLU A 222 20.45 3.50 16.55
C GLU A 222 21.21 4.37 17.56
N GLY A 223 21.81 3.74 18.57
CA GLY A 223 22.63 4.38 19.60
C GLY A 223 22.12 4.22 21.03
N ILE A 224 20.96 3.60 21.24
CA ILE A 224 20.41 3.36 22.57
C ILE A 224 20.91 2.00 23.09
N GLN A 225 21.88 2.02 23.99
CA GLN A 225 22.18 0.86 24.83
C GLN A 225 21.08 0.75 25.88
N TRP A 226 20.23 -0.28 25.77
CA TRP A 226 19.13 -0.51 26.72
C TRP A 226 19.61 -0.88 28.14
N GLU A 227 20.89 -1.25 28.30
CA GLU A 227 21.51 -1.49 29.60
C GLU A 227 21.88 -0.15 30.27
N GLY A 228 21.18 0.20 31.35
CA GLY A 228 21.49 1.37 32.17
C GLY A 228 21.00 2.71 31.62
N LEU A 229 20.14 2.71 30.60
CA LEU A 229 19.59 3.95 30.05
C LEU A 229 18.54 4.56 30.97
N ASP A 230 18.70 5.84 31.30
CA ASP A 230 17.64 6.58 31.96
C ASP A 230 16.40 6.66 31.03
N PRO A 231 15.18 6.42 31.52
CA PRO A 231 13.95 6.57 30.72
C PRO A 231 13.78 7.97 30.08
N ALA A 232 14.54 8.96 30.58
CA ALA A 232 14.62 10.33 30.08
C ALA A 232 15.51 10.51 28.83
N ASP A 233 16.33 9.53 28.46
CA ASP A 233 17.19 9.56 27.27
C ASP A 233 16.60 8.79 26.07
N VAL A 234 15.50 8.07 26.29
CA VAL A 234 14.73 7.42 25.20
C VAL A 234 14.11 8.49 24.29
N PRO A 235 14.29 8.44 22.96
CA PRO A 235 13.70 9.38 22.01
C PRO A 235 12.22 9.64 22.26
N ALA A 236 11.80 10.90 22.16
CA ALA A 236 10.42 11.33 22.42
C ALA A 236 9.38 10.56 21.59
N VAL A 237 9.77 10.09 20.41
CA VAL A 237 8.94 9.25 19.50
C VAL A 237 8.53 7.93 20.16
N ILE A 238 9.42 7.33 20.95
CA ILE A 238 9.17 6.07 21.66
C ILE A 238 8.48 6.35 23.00
N ARG A 239 8.84 7.45 23.66
CA ARG A 239 8.26 7.83 24.96
C ARG A 239 6.77 8.14 24.87
N HIS A 240 6.30 8.66 23.73
CA HIS A 240 4.95 9.16 23.59
C HIS A 240 4.12 8.35 22.59
N GLU A 241 3.12 7.64 23.10
CA GLU A 241 2.23 6.81 22.27
C GLU A 241 1.43 7.61 21.22
N TRP A 242 1.26 8.93 21.42
CA TRP A 242 0.47 9.74 20.48
C TRP A 242 1.09 9.79 19.09
N PHE A 243 2.41 9.65 18.94
CA PHE A 243 3.07 9.59 17.62
C PHE A 243 2.56 8.39 16.81
N PHE A 244 2.41 7.22 17.44
CA PHE A 244 1.84 6.05 16.80
C PHE A 244 0.38 6.27 16.37
N TYR A 245 -0.45 6.90 17.20
CA TYR A 245 -1.84 7.18 16.81
C TYR A 245 -1.94 8.19 15.67
N VAL A 246 -1.08 9.21 15.63
CA VAL A 246 -1.14 10.26 14.60
C VAL A 246 -0.49 9.81 13.29
N PHE A 247 0.77 9.37 13.33
CA PHE A 247 1.55 9.07 12.12
C PHE A 247 1.35 7.66 11.58
N GLU A 248 0.70 6.78 12.34
CA GLU A 248 0.40 5.42 11.90
C GLU A 248 -1.11 5.22 11.80
N ALA A 249 -1.80 5.21 12.93
CA ALA A 249 -3.22 4.88 12.95
C ALA A 249 -4.07 5.87 12.15
N SER A 250 -3.86 7.19 12.31
CA SER A 250 -4.66 8.22 11.64
C SER A 250 -4.38 8.31 10.14
N LEU A 251 -3.13 8.12 9.70
CA LEU A 251 -2.82 8.08 8.26
C LEU A 251 -3.51 6.89 7.59
N MET A 252 -3.49 5.71 8.23
CA MET A 252 -4.14 4.51 7.70
C MET A 252 -5.66 4.62 7.76
N LEU A 253 -6.21 5.20 8.82
CA LEU A 253 -7.64 5.47 8.94
C LEU A 253 -8.10 6.44 7.85
N GLY A 254 -7.36 7.53 7.63
CA GLY A 254 -7.63 8.48 6.56
C GLY A 254 -7.63 7.81 5.18
N ASN A 255 -6.68 6.90 4.94
CA ASN A 255 -6.61 6.15 3.71
C ASN A 255 -7.83 5.23 3.50
N THR A 256 -8.20 4.44 4.51
CA THR A 256 -9.33 3.50 4.39
C THR A 256 -10.66 4.23 4.22
N PHE A 257 -10.90 5.30 4.98
CA PHE A 257 -12.09 6.15 4.80
C PHE A 257 -12.12 6.87 3.44
N MET A 258 -10.96 7.31 2.94
CA MET A 258 -10.88 7.89 1.60
C MET A 258 -11.31 6.88 0.53
N TRP A 259 -10.87 5.62 0.62
CA TRP A 259 -11.30 4.57 -0.30
C TRP A 259 -12.78 4.21 -0.17
N ASN A 260 -13.36 4.32 1.04
CA ASN A 260 -14.82 4.25 1.21
C ASN A 260 -15.53 5.39 0.47
N TRP A 261 -15.05 6.62 0.63
CA TRP A 261 -15.70 7.79 0.01
C TRP A 261 -15.54 7.81 -1.52
N ARG A 262 -14.34 7.47 -2.01
CA ARG A 262 -13.96 7.48 -3.42
C ARG A 262 -13.81 6.07 -4.00
N HIS A 263 -14.82 5.23 -3.76
CA HIS A 263 -14.80 3.84 -4.21
C HIS A 263 -14.49 3.72 -5.72
N PRO A 264 -13.49 2.89 -6.13
CA PRO A 264 -13.01 2.82 -7.52
C PRO A 264 -14.11 2.53 -8.56
N ARG A 265 -15.12 1.73 -8.19
CA ARG A 265 -16.26 1.39 -9.07
C ARG A 265 -17.00 2.61 -9.62
N ARG A 266 -16.98 3.74 -8.92
CA ARG A 266 -17.64 4.99 -9.38
C ARG A 266 -16.98 5.58 -10.62
N TYR A 267 -15.76 5.18 -10.92
CA TYR A 267 -14.95 5.72 -12.02
C TYR A 267 -14.47 4.66 -13.01
N LEU A 268 -14.40 3.39 -12.59
CA LEU A 268 -13.91 2.27 -13.40
C LEU A 268 -15.00 1.22 -13.67
N PRO A 269 -15.00 0.59 -14.86
CA PRO A 269 -15.92 -0.47 -15.21
C PRO A 269 -15.73 -1.72 -14.33
N ALA A 270 -16.75 -2.59 -14.24
CA ALA A 270 -16.66 -3.82 -13.46
C ALA A 270 -15.74 -4.84 -14.13
N LYS A 271 -15.94 -5.05 -15.44
CA LYS A 271 -15.15 -5.99 -16.25
C LYS A 271 -13.78 -5.40 -16.62
N CYS A 272 -12.74 -6.24 -16.69
CA CYS A 272 -11.42 -5.83 -17.19
C CYS A 272 -11.41 -5.60 -18.70
N ASP A 273 -12.39 -6.15 -19.41
CA ASP A 273 -12.45 -6.18 -20.86
C ASP A 273 -12.98 -4.87 -21.45
N VAL A 274 -13.51 -3.98 -20.59
CA VAL A 274 -14.00 -2.66 -20.98
C VAL A 274 -12.87 -1.64 -20.89
N TYR A 275 -12.56 -0.99 -22.01
CA TYR A 275 -11.57 0.07 -22.10
C TYR A 275 -12.18 1.35 -22.71
N LEU A 276 -11.56 2.49 -22.42
CA LEU A 276 -11.96 3.79 -22.96
C LEU A 276 -11.48 3.90 -24.39
N ALA A 277 -12.39 4.13 -25.33
CA ALA A 277 -12.04 4.41 -26.72
C ALA A 277 -11.13 5.64 -26.82
N ARG A 278 -10.41 5.75 -27.95
CA ARG A 278 -9.44 6.83 -28.16
C ARG A 278 -10.08 8.22 -28.27
N ASP A 279 -11.40 8.29 -28.41
CA ASP A 279 -12.20 9.52 -28.34
C ASP A 279 -12.29 10.12 -26.92
N GLY A 280 -11.91 9.34 -25.90
CA GLY A 280 -11.94 9.74 -24.50
C GLY A 280 -13.33 9.76 -23.86
N VAL A 281 -14.35 9.22 -24.54
CA VAL A 281 -15.76 9.28 -24.11
C VAL A 281 -16.43 7.91 -24.16
N ALA A 282 -16.28 7.15 -25.24
CA ALA A 282 -16.96 5.87 -25.40
C ALA A 282 -16.23 4.74 -24.64
N GLU A 283 -16.98 3.85 -24.00
CA GLU A 283 -16.45 2.61 -23.42
C GLU A 283 -16.71 1.45 -24.37
N VAL A 284 -15.68 0.68 -24.70
CA VAL A 284 -15.75 -0.45 -25.65
C VAL A 284 -15.37 -1.74 -24.95
N GLU A 285 -16.13 -2.81 -25.20
CA GLU A 285 -15.80 -4.16 -24.73
C GLU A 285 -14.86 -4.83 -25.73
N GLY A 286 -13.63 -5.10 -25.30
CA GLY A 286 -12.59 -5.76 -26.08
C GLY A 286 -12.38 -7.22 -25.70
N PRO A 287 -11.46 -7.93 -26.37
CA PRO A 287 -11.14 -9.35 -26.08
C PRO A 287 -10.40 -9.57 -24.74
N GLY A 288 -10.10 -8.49 -24.00
CA GLY A 288 -9.28 -8.49 -22.79
C GLY A 288 -7.77 -8.52 -23.10
N TRP A 289 -6.97 -7.85 -22.26
CA TRP A 289 -5.51 -7.82 -22.43
C TRP A 289 -4.88 -9.02 -21.71
N LYS A 290 -4.66 -10.12 -22.47
CA LYS A 290 -4.09 -11.38 -21.99
C LYS A 290 -2.56 -11.39 -22.18
N ASP A 291 -1.84 -11.91 -21.19
CA ASP A 291 -0.40 -12.18 -21.26
C ASP A 291 -0.18 -13.67 -21.01
N ASP A 292 0.14 -14.44 -22.06
CA ASP A 292 0.29 -15.90 -22.01
C ASP A 292 1.65 -16.36 -21.42
N ARG A 293 2.45 -15.43 -20.89
CA ARG A 293 3.78 -15.73 -20.34
C ARG A 293 3.68 -16.32 -18.93
N ALA A 294 4.61 -17.23 -18.61
CA ALA A 294 4.72 -17.80 -17.27
C ALA A 294 4.92 -16.69 -16.23
N TRP A 295 4.25 -16.82 -15.07
CA TRP A 295 4.25 -15.81 -14.02
C TRP A 295 5.66 -15.35 -13.60
N LEU A 296 6.62 -16.29 -13.44
CA LEU A 296 8.01 -15.95 -13.11
C LEU A 296 8.68 -15.04 -14.16
N LEU A 297 8.40 -15.29 -15.44
CA LEU A 297 8.96 -14.47 -16.53
C LEU A 297 8.35 -13.06 -16.51
N THR A 298 7.08 -12.91 -16.14
CA THR A 298 6.44 -11.59 -16.00
C THR A 298 7.03 -10.76 -14.86
N VAL A 299 7.52 -11.42 -13.81
CA VAL A 299 8.14 -10.79 -12.64
C VAL A 299 9.58 -10.37 -12.93
N ILE A 300 10.37 -11.25 -13.57
CA ILE A 300 11.79 -11.02 -13.89
C ILE A 300 11.94 -10.02 -15.04
N ASP A 301 11.04 -10.07 -16.04
CA ASP A 301 11.05 -9.18 -17.20
C ASP A 301 9.68 -8.49 -17.40
N PRO A 302 9.38 -7.48 -16.56
CA PRO A 302 8.11 -6.75 -16.65
C PRO A 302 7.96 -5.95 -17.95
N PHE A 303 9.08 -5.45 -18.49
CA PHE A 303 9.10 -4.65 -19.71
C PHE A 303 9.14 -5.48 -21.00
N ASP A 304 9.29 -6.80 -20.91
CA ASP A 304 9.41 -7.72 -22.06
C ASP A 304 10.62 -7.42 -22.95
N VAL A 305 11.74 -7.05 -22.34
CA VAL A 305 13.01 -6.80 -23.03
C VAL A 305 13.49 -8.07 -23.72
N GLY A 306 13.36 -9.24 -23.07
CA GLY A 306 13.76 -10.53 -23.62
C GLY A 306 12.86 -10.99 -24.78
N GLY A 307 11.57 -10.68 -24.75
CA GLY A 307 10.64 -10.93 -25.86
C GLY A 307 10.94 -10.02 -27.05
N CYS A 308 11.23 -8.74 -26.78
CA CYS A 308 11.60 -7.76 -27.80
C CYS A 308 12.93 -8.11 -28.49
N LEU A 309 13.91 -8.60 -27.73
CA LEU A 309 15.19 -9.10 -28.28
C LEU A 309 15.04 -10.38 -29.10
N ARG A 310 14.04 -11.22 -28.79
CA ARG A 310 13.72 -12.45 -29.54
C ARG A 310 12.80 -12.22 -30.74
N GLY A 311 12.48 -10.96 -31.07
CA GLY A 311 11.66 -10.62 -32.23
C GLY A 311 10.19 -11.05 -32.14
N ARG A 312 9.67 -11.31 -30.93
CA ARG A 312 8.24 -11.59 -30.75
C ARG A 312 7.44 -10.33 -31.11
N GLN A 313 6.47 -10.44 -32.01
CA GLN A 313 5.61 -9.32 -32.39
C GLN A 313 5.01 -8.67 -31.13
N ALA A 314 5.05 -7.34 -31.09
CA ALA A 314 4.46 -6.54 -30.03
C ALA A 314 3.04 -7.04 -29.75
N GLN A 315 2.70 -7.22 -28.46
CA GLN A 315 1.41 -7.70 -27.97
C GLN A 315 0.24 -7.19 -28.83
N ASP A 316 -0.72 -8.07 -29.16
CA ASP A 316 -1.85 -7.75 -30.03
C ASP A 316 -2.55 -6.47 -29.55
N LYS A 317 -2.32 -5.38 -30.27
CA LYS A 317 -2.89 -4.06 -30.00
C LYS A 317 -4.33 -4.06 -30.46
N PHE A 318 -5.18 -4.82 -29.78
CA PHE A 318 -6.58 -5.01 -30.15
C PHE A 318 -7.30 -3.67 -30.34
N TRP A 319 -6.90 -2.64 -29.59
CA TRP A 319 -7.41 -1.27 -29.67
C TRP A 319 -7.10 -0.52 -30.98
N GLU A 320 -6.36 -1.12 -31.92
CA GLU A 320 -6.16 -0.60 -33.27
C GLU A 320 -7.20 -1.15 -34.26
N ARG A 321 -7.94 -2.20 -33.88
CA ARG A 321 -8.93 -2.87 -34.74
C ARG A 321 -10.34 -2.31 -34.62
N ASP A 322 -10.59 -1.41 -33.65
CA ASP A 322 -11.95 -0.93 -33.33
C ASP A 322 -12.45 0.18 -34.27
N GLY A 323 -11.58 0.72 -35.12
CA GLY A 323 -11.94 1.74 -36.11
C GLY A 323 -12.25 3.14 -35.56
N ILE A 324 -12.06 3.38 -34.25
CA ILE A 324 -12.30 4.69 -33.60
C ILE A 324 -11.01 5.52 -33.63
N GLU A 325 -11.00 6.59 -34.44
CA GLU A 325 -9.90 7.56 -34.47
C GLU A 325 -9.78 8.30 -33.12
N GLY A 326 -8.54 8.54 -32.68
CA GLY A 326 -8.30 9.23 -31.41
C GLY A 326 -8.58 10.72 -31.46
N VAL A 327 -8.79 11.34 -30.28
CA VAL A 327 -8.87 12.79 -30.14
C VAL A 327 -7.67 13.41 -30.86
N ARG A 328 -7.93 14.17 -31.94
CA ARG A 328 -6.90 14.85 -32.73
C ARG A 328 -5.96 15.57 -31.78
N GLN A 329 -4.66 15.31 -31.90
CA GLN A 329 -3.65 16.22 -31.37
C GLN A 329 -4.00 17.61 -31.87
N ALA A 330 -4.33 18.53 -30.97
CA ALA A 330 -4.36 19.94 -31.30
C ALA A 330 -2.93 20.27 -31.74
N LYS A 331 -2.72 20.31 -33.07
CA LYS A 331 -1.51 20.83 -33.69
C LYS A 331 -1.35 22.27 -33.18
N GLY A 332 -0.50 22.45 -32.18
CA GLY A 332 0.12 23.73 -31.89
C GLY A 332 1.24 23.96 -32.90
N SER A 333 0.87 24.33 -34.12
CA SER A 333 1.75 25.11 -35.00
C SER A 333 1.53 26.58 -34.64
N VAL A 334 2.54 27.23 -34.06
CA VAL A 334 3.43 28.24 -34.68
C VAL A 334 4.59 28.45 -33.71
#